data_AF-A0A9X7WJP5-F1
#
_entry.id   AF-A0A9X7WJP5-F1
#
_cell.length_a   1.000
_cell.length_b   1.000
_cell.length_c   1.000
_cell.angle_alpha   90.00
_cell.angle_beta   90.00
_cell.angle_gamma   90.00
#
_symmetry.space_group_name_H-M   'P 1'
#
loop_
_entity.id
_entity.type
_entity.pdbx_description
1 polymer ?
#
loop_
_entity_poly.entity_id
_entity_poly.type
_entity_poly.pdbx_seq_one_letter_code
_entity_poly.pdbx_strand_id
1 'polypeptide(L)'
;MKTYQVQPGDTLFALARRQYGDSTLYPVIAKQNHLANPDLIVSGQQLLIPYVTYRHFVTASDSTASRQAITQQYYGTDDTNVQLIWEIVNGVAQREIHLGAWLHIPDLTDVGHHTVVAGESLEALAARWYGDDHLAIVIGLANNLPANTEPDPGQVLIVPGLNRRHHVAGDTLTSLCREEYGDVDLDTRTSVVAAANHISEPATIFANQVIYFPS
;
A
#
# COMPACT_ATOMS: atom_id res chain seq x y z
N MET A 1 -10.58 -0.03 2.96
CA MET A 1 -11.59 -0.47 1.96
C MET A 1 -12.62 0.61 1.60
N LYS A 2 -13.06 0.67 0.33
CA LYS A 2 -14.09 1.60 -0.18
C LYS A 2 -15.17 0.86 -0.96
N THR A 3 -16.42 1.31 -0.88
CA THR A 3 -17.51 0.83 -1.75
C THR A 3 -17.53 1.62 -3.06
N TYR A 4 -17.62 0.91 -4.18
CA TYR A 4 -17.72 1.46 -5.53
C TYR A 4 -18.95 0.93 -6.24
N GLN A 5 -19.73 1.80 -6.86
CA GLN A 5 -20.85 1.38 -7.71
C GLN A 5 -20.38 1.30 -9.16
N VAL A 6 -20.49 0.10 -9.76
CA VAL A 6 -20.12 -0.17 -11.15
C VAL A 6 -20.89 0.73 -12.09
N GLN A 7 -20.18 1.39 -12.98
CA GLN A 7 -20.73 2.25 -14.03
C GLN A 7 -20.79 1.51 -15.38
N PRO A 8 -21.64 1.96 -16.32
CA PRO A 8 -21.65 1.39 -17.66
C PRO A 8 -20.27 1.44 -18.32
N GLY A 9 -19.79 0.30 -18.81
CA GLY A 9 -18.49 0.17 -19.48
C GLY A 9 -17.29 -0.11 -18.56
N ASP A 10 -17.49 -0.20 -17.24
CA ASP A 10 -16.44 -0.63 -16.33
C ASP A 10 -16.04 -2.10 -16.57
N THR A 11 -14.76 -2.38 -16.33
CA THR A 11 -14.22 -3.73 -16.21
C THR A 11 -13.35 -3.80 -14.97
N LEU A 12 -13.20 -4.97 -14.33
CA LEU A 12 -12.31 -5.09 -13.17
C LEU A 12 -10.86 -4.70 -13.51
N PHE A 13 -10.42 -4.96 -14.74
CA PHE A 13 -9.09 -4.54 -15.23
C PHE A 13 -8.92 -3.02 -15.23
N ALA A 14 -9.89 -2.28 -15.78
CA ALA A 14 -9.86 -0.82 -15.79
C ALA A 14 -10.02 -0.24 -14.38
N LEU A 15 -10.85 -0.86 -13.54
CA LEU A 15 -11.01 -0.48 -12.14
C LEU A 15 -9.70 -0.67 -11.36
N ALA A 16 -9.05 -1.83 -11.46
CA ALA A 16 -7.77 -2.08 -10.81
C ALA A 16 -6.68 -1.09 -11.26
N ARG A 17 -6.60 -0.79 -12.55
CA ARG A 17 -5.69 0.25 -13.06
C ARG A 17 -5.96 1.61 -12.43
N ARG A 18 -7.23 1.99 -12.28
CA ARG A 18 -7.61 3.28 -11.70
C ARG A 18 -7.34 3.34 -10.20
N GLN A 19 -7.61 2.27 -9.48
CA GLN A 19 -7.52 2.24 -8.01
C GLN A 19 -6.11 1.90 -7.50
N TYR A 20 -5.37 1.06 -8.22
CA TYR A 20 -4.09 0.53 -7.77
C TYR A 20 -2.95 0.88 -8.73
N GLY A 21 -3.22 1.55 -9.85
CA GLY A 21 -2.22 1.86 -10.89
C GLY A 21 -1.79 0.66 -11.74
N ASP A 22 -2.13 -0.54 -11.28
CA ASP A 22 -1.78 -1.81 -11.89
C ASP A 22 -3.05 -2.62 -12.19
N SER A 23 -3.34 -2.81 -13.47
CA SER A 23 -4.50 -3.55 -13.93
C SER A 23 -4.42 -5.05 -13.64
N THR A 24 -3.22 -5.60 -13.44
CA THR A 24 -3.02 -7.02 -13.12
C THR A 24 -3.50 -7.37 -11.71
N LEU A 25 -3.77 -6.37 -10.87
CA LEU A 25 -4.37 -6.51 -9.54
C LEU A 25 -5.90 -6.65 -9.55
N TYR A 26 -6.54 -6.76 -10.72
CA TYR A 26 -7.99 -7.04 -10.79
C TYR A 26 -8.45 -8.28 -9.99
N PRO A 27 -7.64 -9.36 -9.79
CA PRO A 27 -8.05 -10.49 -8.96
C PRO A 27 -8.28 -10.09 -7.50
N VAL A 28 -7.62 -9.05 -6.99
CA VAL A 28 -7.86 -8.51 -5.64
C VAL A 28 -9.34 -8.13 -5.46
N ILE A 29 -9.89 -7.39 -6.43
CA ILE A 29 -11.29 -6.97 -6.41
C ILE A 29 -12.21 -8.17 -6.59
N ALA A 30 -11.89 -9.08 -7.51
CA ALA A 30 -12.71 -10.27 -7.76
C ALA A 30 -12.81 -11.17 -6.53
N LYS A 31 -11.69 -11.43 -5.85
CA LYS A 31 -11.64 -12.27 -4.64
C LYS A 31 -12.39 -11.64 -3.48
N GLN A 32 -12.19 -10.34 -3.22
CA GLN A 32 -12.91 -9.62 -2.16
C GLN A 32 -14.43 -9.68 -2.31
N ASN A 33 -14.92 -9.67 -3.55
CA ASN A 33 -16.35 -9.66 -3.86
C ASN A 33 -16.91 -11.05 -4.20
N HIS A 34 -16.12 -12.10 -3.98
CA HIS A 34 -16.47 -13.50 -4.31
C HIS A 34 -17.01 -13.69 -5.73
N LEU A 35 -16.45 -12.96 -6.70
CA LEU A 35 -16.88 -13.04 -8.09
C LEU A 35 -16.36 -14.33 -8.73
N ALA A 36 -17.29 -15.20 -9.15
CA ALA A 36 -16.96 -16.43 -9.84
C ALA A 36 -16.35 -16.17 -11.23
N ASN A 37 -16.85 -15.15 -11.93
CA ASN A 37 -16.31 -14.70 -13.21
C ASN A 37 -15.93 -13.21 -13.12
N PRO A 38 -14.62 -12.87 -13.13
CA PRO A 38 -14.13 -11.50 -13.11
C PRO A 38 -14.60 -10.62 -14.29
N ASP A 39 -14.98 -11.22 -15.41
CA ASP A 39 -15.43 -10.51 -16.61
C ASP A 39 -16.92 -10.12 -16.57
N LEU A 40 -17.65 -10.60 -15.56
CA LEU A 40 -19.09 -10.36 -15.40
C LEU A 40 -19.36 -9.46 -14.20
N ILE A 41 -19.23 -8.15 -14.42
CA ILE A 41 -19.74 -7.12 -13.51
C ILE A 41 -20.88 -6.37 -14.18
N VAL A 42 -21.89 -5.98 -13.39
CA VAL A 42 -23.11 -5.34 -13.91
C VAL A 42 -23.21 -3.90 -13.43
N SER A 43 -23.61 -2.98 -14.33
CA SER A 43 -23.87 -1.59 -13.95
C SER A 43 -24.84 -1.51 -12.76
N GLY A 44 -24.50 -0.68 -11.78
CA GLY A 44 -25.25 -0.52 -10.53
C GLY A 44 -24.85 -1.49 -9.42
N GLN A 45 -24.08 -2.55 -9.71
CA GLN A 45 -23.52 -3.46 -8.71
C GLN A 45 -22.59 -2.70 -7.76
N GLN A 46 -22.66 -2.99 -6.46
CA GLN A 46 -21.70 -2.48 -5.49
C GLN A 46 -20.54 -3.46 -5.35
N LEU A 47 -19.32 -2.95 -5.46
CA LEU A 47 -18.09 -3.67 -5.24
C LEU A 47 -17.34 -3.06 -4.06
N LEU A 48 -16.82 -3.93 -3.21
CA LEU A 48 -15.84 -3.60 -2.19
C LEU A 48 -14.45 -3.57 -2.82
N ILE A 49 -13.76 -2.44 -2.69
CA ILE A 49 -12.41 -2.22 -3.20
C ILE A 49 -11.47 -2.18 -1.99
N PRO A 50 -10.69 -3.24 -1.74
CA PRO A 50 -9.65 -3.23 -0.71
C PRO A 50 -8.66 -2.09 -0.93
N TYR A 51 -8.07 -1.57 0.13
CA TYR A 51 -6.95 -0.66 -0.04
C TYR A 51 -5.71 -1.47 -0.37
N VAL A 52 -5.07 -1.15 -1.49
CA VAL A 52 -3.73 -1.61 -1.86
C VAL A 52 -2.91 -0.38 -2.20
N THR A 53 -1.71 -0.25 -1.66
CA THR A 53 -0.81 0.86 -2.00
C THR A 53 -0.66 0.98 -3.52
N TYR A 54 -0.96 2.18 -4.03
CA TYR A 54 -0.98 2.46 -5.45
C TYR A 54 0.39 2.18 -6.09
N ARG A 55 0.41 1.70 -7.34
CA ARG A 55 1.63 1.36 -8.06
C ARG A 55 1.85 2.28 -9.27
N HIS A 56 3.04 2.85 -9.38
CA HIS A 56 3.48 3.60 -10.55
C HIS A 56 4.44 2.77 -11.39
N PHE A 57 4.14 2.60 -12.67
CA PHE A 57 5.07 1.97 -13.62
C PHE A 57 5.99 3.02 -14.23
N VAL A 58 7.29 2.86 -14.01
CA VAL A 58 8.31 3.82 -14.46
C VAL A 58 8.54 3.67 -15.96
N THR A 59 8.20 4.71 -16.72
CA THR A 59 8.34 4.75 -18.19
C THR A 59 9.39 5.73 -18.69
N ALA A 60 10.01 6.50 -17.79
CA ALA A 60 11.07 7.44 -18.09
C ALA A 60 12.35 7.08 -17.34
N SER A 61 13.52 7.44 -17.89
CA SER A 61 14.80 7.26 -17.23
C SER A 61 14.91 8.13 -15.97
N ASP A 62 15.59 7.62 -14.95
CA ASP A 62 15.76 8.34 -13.68
C ASP A 62 16.54 9.64 -13.87
N SER A 63 16.01 10.69 -13.28
CA SER A 63 16.53 12.06 -13.30
C SER A 63 15.78 12.90 -12.27
N THR A 64 16.37 14.00 -11.81
CA THR A 64 15.70 14.96 -10.93
C THR A 64 14.34 15.39 -11.48
N ALA A 65 14.26 15.69 -12.78
CA ALA A 65 13.03 16.10 -13.43
C ALA A 65 11.96 14.99 -13.44
N SER A 66 12.35 13.73 -13.68
CA SER A 66 11.41 12.61 -13.63
C SER A 66 10.86 12.35 -12.22
N ARG A 67 11.70 12.47 -11.19
CA ARG A 67 11.30 12.30 -9.79
C ARG A 67 10.36 13.42 -9.34
N GLN A 68 10.66 14.67 -9.71
CA GLN A 68 9.76 15.81 -9.51
C GLN A 68 8.43 15.62 -10.23
N ALA A 69 8.45 15.11 -11.47
CA ALA A 69 7.23 14.85 -12.22
C ALA A 69 6.34 13.79 -11.56
N ILE A 70 6.93 12.73 -10.97
CA ILE A 70 6.18 11.75 -10.16
C ILE A 70 5.53 12.43 -8.96
N THR A 71 6.28 13.24 -8.20
CA THR A 71 5.76 13.96 -7.03
C THR A 71 4.61 14.89 -7.41
N GLN A 72 4.79 15.68 -8.47
CA GLN A 72 3.76 16.59 -8.97
C GLN A 72 2.52 15.84 -9.49
N GLN A 73 2.70 14.68 -10.15
CA GLN A 73 1.59 13.88 -10.66
C GLN A 73 0.70 13.33 -9.56
N TYR A 74 1.28 12.82 -8.47
CA TYR A 74 0.51 12.12 -7.43
C TYR A 74 0.11 13.00 -6.26
N TYR A 75 0.91 14.00 -5.91
CA TYR A 75 0.69 14.85 -4.74
C TYR A 75 0.45 16.31 -5.09
N GLY A 76 0.60 16.71 -6.35
CA GLY A 76 0.33 18.07 -6.80
C GLY A 76 1.30 19.12 -6.23
N THR A 77 2.50 18.71 -5.81
CA THR A 77 3.50 19.56 -5.15
C THR A 77 4.92 19.25 -5.61
N ASP A 78 5.80 20.24 -5.46
CA ASP A 78 7.26 20.14 -5.64
C ASP A 78 8.01 19.99 -4.31
N ASP A 79 7.29 19.74 -3.21
CA ASP A 79 7.89 19.57 -1.88
C ASP A 79 8.83 18.36 -1.84
N THR A 80 10.09 18.62 -1.47
CA THR A 80 11.14 17.60 -1.37
C THR A 80 10.86 16.60 -0.24
N ASN A 81 10.19 16.98 0.84
CA ASN A 81 9.79 16.04 1.89
C ASN A 81 8.80 15.01 1.35
N VAL A 82 7.83 15.44 0.54
CA VAL A 82 6.86 14.55 -0.10
C VAL A 82 7.54 13.64 -1.12
N GLN A 83 8.51 14.17 -1.87
CA GLN A 83 9.32 13.35 -2.76
C GLN A 83 10.09 12.27 -1.98
N LEU A 84 10.77 12.64 -0.90
CA LEU A 84 11.53 11.72 -0.06
C LEU A 84 10.66 10.60 0.53
N ILE A 85 9.39 10.87 0.86
CA ILE A 85 8.47 9.85 1.38
C ILE A 85 8.37 8.66 0.42
N TRP A 86 7.99 8.89 -0.84
CA TRP A 86 7.83 7.78 -1.78
C TRP A 86 9.19 7.18 -2.17
N GLU A 87 10.25 7.98 -2.24
CA GLU A 87 11.59 7.47 -2.51
C GLU A 87 12.09 6.50 -1.43
N ILE A 88 11.85 6.82 -0.16
CA ILE A 88 12.24 5.98 0.98
C ILE A 88 11.43 4.70 1.01
N VAL A 89 10.11 4.77 0.80
CA VAL A 89 9.22 3.60 0.73
C VAL A 89 9.70 2.60 -0.32
N ASN A 90 10.25 3.08 -1.43
CA ASN A 90 10.77 2.25 -2.51
C ASN A 90 12.26 1.90 -2.38
N GLY A 91 12.96 2.45 -1.37
CA GLY A 91 14.41 2.25 -1.20
C GLY A 91 15.26 2.89 -2.31
N VAL A 92 14.75 3.94 -2.96
CA VAL A 92 15.38 4.63 -4.11
C VAL A 92 15.87 6.04 -3.77
N ALA A 93 15.75 6.49 -2.52
CA ALA A 93 16.26 7.78 -2.06
C ALA A 93 17.77 7.94 -2.32
N GLN A 94 18.52 6.84 -2.30
CA GLN A 94 19.97 6.82 -2.58
C GLN A 94 20.35 5.84 -3.70
N ARG A 95 19.38 5.41 -4.52
CA ARG A 95 19.59 4.42 -5.58
C ARG A 95 18.88 4.88 -6.85
N GLU A 96 19.38 4.41 -7.99
CA GLU A 96 18.76 4.66 -9.29
C GLU A 96 17.41 3.93 -9.41
N ILE A 97 16.44 4.59 -10.03
CA ILE A 97 15.17 3.98 -10.43
C ILE A 97 15.34 3.37 -11.82
N HIS A 98 15.25 2.04 -11.92
CA HIS A 98 15.34 1.37 -13.21
C HIS A 98 14.07 1.59 -14.04
N LEU A 99 14.25 1.79 -15.34
CA LEU A 99 13.15 1.84 -16.30
C LEU A 99 12.36 0.52 -16.27
N GLY A 100 11.04 0.61 -16.22
CA GLY A 100 10.14 -0.54 -16.08
C GLY A 100 9.98 -1.04 -14.63
N ALA A 101 10.54 -0.35 -13.64
CA ALA A 101 10.27 -0.63 -12.24
C ALA A 101 8.82 -0.27 -11.88
N TRP A 102 8.26 -1.00 -10.91
CA TRP A 102 7.03 -0.63 -10.23
C TRP A 102 7.36 0.00 -8.90
N LEU A 103 6.90 1.24 -8.70
CA LEU A 103 7.05 1.97 -7.44
C LEU A 103 5.74 1.95 -6.66
N HIS A 104 5.82 1.85 -5.34
CA HIS A 104 4.72 2.09 -4.43
C HIS A 104 4.56 3.59 -4.18
N ILE A 105 3.35 4.10 -4.33
CA ILE A 105 2.99 5.50 -4.10
C ILE A 105 2.11 5.54 -2.85
N PRO A 106 2.65 5.98 -1.70
CA PRO A 106 1.89 6.15 -0.46
C PRO A 106 0.71 7.10 -0.63
N ASP A 107 -0.40 6.85 0.06
CA ASP A 107 -1.48 7.85 0.16
C ASP A 107 -1.16 8.81 1.30
N LEU A 108 -1.27 10.12 1.09
CA LEU A 108 -1.08 11.14 2.12
C LEU A 108 -2.34 11.98 2.35
N THR A 109 -3.42 11.71 1.60
CA THR A 109 -4.61 12.57 1.52
C THR A 109 -5.84 11.91 2.12
N ASP A 110 -6.18 10.68 1.71
CA ASP A 110 -7.35 9.95 2.23
C ASP A 110 -6.90 8.97 3.32
N VAL A 111 -6.28 9.53 4.36
CA VAL A 111 -5.55 8.76 5.38
C VAL A 111 -6.20 8.79 6.75
N GLY A 112 -5.92 7.72 7.52
CA GLY A 112 -6.23 7.66 8.93
C GLY A 112 -5.40 8.67 9.74
N HIS A 113 -5.85 8.89 10.97
CA HIS A 113 -5.15 9.74 11.93
C HIS A 113 -4.93 8.97 13.23
N HIS A 114 -3.84 9.25 13.91
CA HIS A 114 -3.50 8.66 15.20
C HIS A 114 -3.23 9.75 16.23
N THR A 115 -3.88 9.66 17.39
CA THR A 115 -3.56 10.51 18.54
C THR A 115 -2.50 9.84 19.37
N VAL A 116 -1.34 10.49 19.48
CA VAL A 116 -0.16 9.95 20.15
C VAL A 116 -0.43 9.77 21.63
N VAL A 117 -0.09 8.60 22.15
CA VAL A 117 -0.20 8.25 23.57
C VAL A 117 1.16 8.40 24.24
N ALA A 118 1.16 8.67 25.55
CA ALA A 118 2.40 8.80 26.32
C ALA A 118 3.33 7.59 26.16
N GLY A 119 4.57 7.87 25.71
CA GLY A 119 5.61 6.86 25.53
C GLY A 119 5.64 6.18 24.16
N GLU A 120 4.78 6.56 23.21
CA GLU A 120 4.91 6.10 21.83
C GLU A 120 6.07 6.80 21.11
N SER A 121 6.82 6.04 20.29
CA SER A 121 7.85 6.55 19.39
C SER A 121 7.45 6.34 17.92
N LEU A 122 8.01 7.15 17.01
CA LEU A 122 7.77 6.98 15.57
C LEU A 122 8.19 5.60 15.06
N GLU A 123 9.28 5.04 15.58
CA GLU A 123 9.74 3.68 15.24
C GLU A 123 8.73 2.60 15.65
N ALA A 124 8.20 2.69 16.87
CA ALA A 124 7.18 1.75 17.35
C ALA A 124 5.88 1.89 16.54
N LEU A 125 5.49 3.12 16.18
CA LEU A 125 4.34 3.38 15.32
C LEU A 125 4.58 2.80 13.91
N ALA A 126 5.75 2.98 13.33
CA ALA A 126 6.08 2.48 12.00
C ALA A 126 6.15 0.95 11.96
N ALA A 127 6.76 0.30 12.96
CA ALA A 127 6.73 -1.15 13.10
C ALA A 127 5.30 -1.69 13.22
N ARG A 128 4.44 -0.98 13.95
CA ARG A 128 3.04 -1.35 14.14
C ARG A 128 2.23 -1.19 12.85
N TRP A 129 2.30 -0.04 12.20
CA TRP A 129 1.47 0.29 11.03
C TRP A 129 1.97 -0.36 9.75
N TYR A 130 3.28 -0.42 9.57
CA TYR A 130 3.89 -0.82 8.31
C TYR A 130 4.70 -2.10 8.42
N GLY A 131 4.98 -2.61 9.63
CA GLY A 131 5.87 -3.78 9.80
C GLY A 131 7.34 -3.45 9.53
N ASP A 132 7.70 -2.17 9.57
CA ASP A 132 9.06 -1.66 9.43
C ASP A 132 9.27 -0.42 10.28
N ASP A 133 10.12 -0.52 11.29
CA ASP A 133 10.54 0.60 12.13
C ASP A 133 11.30 1.68 11.35
N HIS A 134 12.05 1.32 10.31
CA HIS A 134 12.79 2.27 9.47
C HIS A 134 11.87 3.26 8.73
N LEU A 135 10.58 2.96 8.60
CA LEU A 135 9.58 3.87 8.03
C LEU A 135 9.13 4.97 9.02
N ALA A 136 9.71 5.06 10.22
CA ALA A 136 9.52 6.18 11.14
C ALA A 136 9.77 7.55 10.46
N ILE A 137 10.78 7.60 9.59
CA ILE A 137 11.11 8.80 8.81
C ILE A 137 9.96 9.23 7.90
N VAL A 138 9.21 8.28 7.34
CA VAL A 138 8.04 8.58 6.49
C VAL A 138 6.95 9.24 7.31
N ILE A 139 6.71 8.77 8.53
CA ILE A 139 5.75 9.38 9.45
C ILE A 139 6.19 10.82 9.79
N GLY A 140 7.47 11.00 10.14
CA GLY A 140 8.03 12.31 10.46
C GLY A 140 7.88 13.31 9.32
N LEU A 141 8.29 12.93 8.11
CA LEU A 141 8.19 13.76 6.90
C LEU A 141 6.74 14.13 6.58
N ALA A 142 5.83 13.15 6.63
CA ALA A 142 4.41 13.37 6.34
C ALA A 142 3.76 14.34 7.33
N ASN A 143 4.24 14.36 8.57
CA ASN A 143 3.75 15.22 9.64
C ASN A 143 4.57 16.51 9.84
N ASN A 144 5.51 16.80 8.94
CA ASN A 144 6.42 17.96 9.04
C ASN A 144 7.15 18.04 10.39
N LEU A 145 7.49 16.89 10.98
CA LEU A 145 8.24 16.83 12.23
C LEU A 145 9.73 17.10 11.96
N PRO A 146 10.43 17.81 12.86
CA PRO A 146 11.88 17.93 12.77
C PRO A 146 12.55 16.56 12.87
N ALA A 147 13.71 16.41 12.21
CA ALA A 147 14.45 15.16 12.22
C ALA A 147 14.83 14.74 13.65
N ASN A 148 14.63 13.45 13.96
CA ASN A 148 14.89 12.84 15.27
C ASN A 148 14.04 13.39 16.43
N THR A 149 12.91 14.03 16.13
CA THR A 149 11.95 14.48 17.16
C THR A 149 10.83 13.46 17.29
N GLU A 150 10.62 12.97 18.52
CA GLU A 150 9.47 12.15 18.86
C GLU A 150 8.21 13.02 19.01
N PRO A 151 7.02 12.47 18.69
CA PRO A 151 5.78 13.22 18.77
C PRO A 151 5.33 13.39 20.23
N ASP A 152 4.70 14.53 20.51
CA ASP A 152 4.20 14.81 21.86
C ASP A 152 2.92 14.02 22.17
N PRO A 153 2.70 13.56 23.42
CA PRO A 153 1.43 12.97 23.81
C PRO A 153 0.26 13.91 23.53
N GLY A 154 -0.77 13.41 22.85
CA GLY A 154 -1.94 14.18 22.40
C GLY A 154 -1.79 14.81 21.02
N GLN A 155 -0.59 14.79 20.42
CA GLN A 155 -0.41 15.20 19.02
C GLN A 155 -1.19 14.27 18.09
N VAL A 156 -1.88 14.84 17.10
CA VAL A 156 -2.55 14.08 16.05
C VAL A 156 -1.62 13.98 14.86
N LEU A 157 -1.27 12.74 14.50
CA LEU A 157 -0.46 12.43 13.34
C LEU A 157 -1.34 11.93 12.20
N ILE A 158 -1.02 12.35 10.98
CA ILE A 158 -1.46 11.64 9.79
C ILE A 158 -0.75 10.29 9.72
N VAL A 159 -1.48 9.27 9.27
CA VAL A 159 -0.97 7.90 9.08
C VAL A 159 -0.85 7.65 7.58
N PRO A 160 0.32 7.87 6.95
CA PRO A 160 0.52 7.57 5.53
C PRO A 160 -0.09 6.22 5.12
N GLY A 161 -0.94 6.24 4.09
CA GLY A 161 -1.58 5.05 3.56
C GLY A 161 -0.53 4.15 2.90
N LEU A 162 -0.25 3.03 3.54
CA LEU A 162 0.67 1.99 3.08
C LEU A 162 0.13 0.63 3.51
N ASN A 163 0.38 -0.38 2.67
CA ASN A 163 0.19 -1.76 3.07
C ASN A 163 1.21 -2.10 4.16
N ARG A 164 0.76 -2.82 5.19
CA ARG A 164 1.70 -3.41 6.15
C ARG A 164 2.54 -4.47 5.44
N ARG A 165 3.82 -4.60 5.80
CA ARG A 165 4.70 -5.64 5.27
C ARG A 165 5.10 -6.65 6.34
N HIS A 166 5.34 -7.89 5.93
CA HIS A 166 5.86 -8.95 6.79
C HIS A 166 6.94 -9.75 6.05
N HIS A 167 8.02 -10.11 6.74
CA HIS A 167 9.05 -11.02 6.22
C HIS A 167 8.77 -12.45 6.66
N VAL A 168 8.55 -13.36 5.70
CA VAL A 168 8.23 -14.77 5.99
C VAL A 168 9.36 -15.43 6.78
N ALA A 169 9.04 -16.06 7.90
CA ALA A 169 9.99 -16.70 8.81
C ALA A 169 9.56 -18.14 9.18
N GLY A 170 9.23 -18.94 8.17
CA GLY A 170 8.68 -20.30 8.34
C GLY A 170 7.16 -20.35 8.36
N ASP A 171 6.52 -19.21 8.10
CA ASP A 171 5.08 -19.06 8.06
C ASP A 171 4.45 -19.62 6.78
N THR A 172 3.15 -19.86 6.85
CA THR A 172 2.28 -20.03 5.67
C THR A 172 1.55 -18.72 5.42
N LEU A 173 1.06 -18.50 4.19
CA LEU A 173 0.29 -17.27 3.91
C LEU A 173 -0.95 -17.18 4.82
N THR A 174 -1.56 -18.33 5.11
CA THR A 174 -2.73 -18.43 6.01
C THR A 174 -2.38 -18.09 7.45
N SER A 175 -1.22 -18.51 7.98
CA SER A 175 -0.84 -18.15 9.36
C SER A 175 -0.56 -16.67 9.48
N LEU A 176 0.09 -16.06 8.47
CA LEU A 176 0.27 -14.62 8.43
C LEU A 176 -1.07 -13.89 8.34
N CYS A 177 -1.97 -14.28 7.44
CA CYS A 177 -3.28 -13.63 7.33
C CYS A 177 -4.11 -13.74 8.62
N ARG A 178 -3.97 -14.85 9.37
CA ARG A 178 -4.62 -15.01 10.68
C ARG A 178 -4.05 -14.03 11.71
N GLU A 179 -2.74 -13.86 11.75
CA GLU A 179 -2.10 -12.89 12.64
C GLU A 179 -2.53 -11.46 12.32
N GLU A 180 -2.54 -11.12 11.02
CA GLU A 180 -2.81 -9.76 10.55
C GLU A 180 -4.28 -9.36 10.66
N TYR A 181 -5.20 -10.26 10.33
CA TYR A 181 -6.62 -9.93 10.21
C TYR A 181 -7.52 -10.67 11.21
N GLY A 182 -7.01 -11.70 11.88
CA GLY A 182 -7.81 -12.65 12.67
C GLY A 182 -8.52 -13.71 11.82
N ASP A 183 -9.33 -14.54 12.47
CA ASP A 183 -9.91 -15.75 11.86
C ASP A 183 -11.14 -15.51 10.98
N VAL A 184 -11.73 -14.31 10.99
CA VAL A 184 -12.94 -14.02 10.22
C VAL A 184 -12.65 -14.03 8.71
N ASP A 185 -13.40 -14.80 7.92
CA ASP A 185 -13.27 -14.85 6.45
C ASP A 185 -11.82 -15.05 5.95
N LEU A 186 -11.08 -15.91 6.66
CA LEU A 186 -9.64 -16.09 6.46
C LEU A 186 -9.28 -16.57 5.05
N ASP A 187 -10.12 -17.40 4.42
CA ASP A 187 -9.88 -17.91 3.07
C ASP A 187 -9.92 -16.79 2.01
N THR A 188 -10.89 -15.89 2.13
CA THR A 188 -11.01 -14.72 1.25
C THR A 188 -9.85 -13.77 1.46
N ARG A 189 -9.51 -13.47 2.72
CA ARG A 189 -8.36 -12.63 3.06
C ARG A 189 -7.05 -13.20 2.54
N THR A 190 -6.83 -14.50 2.72
CA THR A 190 -5.66 -15.20 2.18
C THR A 190 -5.61 -15.09 0.64
N SER A 191 -6.75 -15.25 -0.03
CA SER A 191 -6.86 -15.11 -1.49
C SER A 191 -6.61 -13.68 -1.97
N VAL A 192 -7.08 -12.68 -1.22
CA VAL A 192 -6.87 -11.25 -1.49
C VAL A 192 -5.40 -10.88 -1.31
N VAL A 193 -4.77 -11.33 -0.23
CA VAL A 193 -3.33 -11.11 0.01
C VAL A 193 -2.49 -11.79 -1.07
N ALA A 194 -2.81 -13.04 -1.42
CA ALA A 194 -2.12 -13.75 -2.50
C ALA A 194 -2.20 -12.95 -3.82
N ALA A 195 -3.40 -12.49 -4.18
CA ALA A 195 -3.61 -11.68 -5.37
C ALA A 195 -2.84 -10.34 -5.32
N ALA A 196 -2.83 -9.66 -4.17
CA ALA A 196 -2.12 -8.39 -4.01
C ALA A 196 -0.60 -8.52 -4.15
N ASN A 197 -0.06 -9.70 -3.85
CA ASN A 197 1.36 -10.03 -3.94
C ASN A 197 1.74 -10.80 -5.21
N HIS A 198 0.82 -10.96 -6.17
CA HIS A 198 1.01 -11.74 -7.40
C HIS A 198 1.43 -13.20 -7.14
N ILE A 199 0.89 -13.80 -6.07
CA ILE A 199 1.16 -15.18 -5.66
C ILE A 199 0.06 -16.08 -6.25
N SER A 200 0.42 -16.93 -7.21
CA SER A 200 -0.49 -17.92 -7.80
C SER A 200 -0.69 -19.15 -6.91
N GLU A 201 0.34 -19.50 -6.13
CA GLU A 201 0.36 -20.69 -5.26
C GLU A 201 0.67 -20.28 -3.81
N PRO A 202 -0.35 -20.00 -2.97
CA PRO A 202 -0.15 -19.53 -1.60
C PRO A 202 0.71 -20.43 -0.70
N ALA A 203 0.82 -21.72 -1.05
CA ALA A 203 1.61 -22.71 -0.32
C ALA A 203 3.12 -22.63 -0.62
N THR A 204 3.56 -21.81 -1.58
CA THR A 204 4.96 -21.76 -2.04
C THR A 204 5.73 -20.53 -1.56
N ILE A 205 5.19 -19.77 -0.61
CA ILE A 205 5.93 -18.66 0.00
C ILE A 205 7.20 -19.17 0.68
N PHE A 206 8.26 -18.37 0.63
CA PHE A 206 9.60 -18.77 1.09
C PHE A 206 10.19 -17.78 2.08
N ALA A 207 11.15 -18.25 2.89
CA ALA A 207 11.79 -17.44 3.92
C ALA A 207 12.38 -16.14 3.37
N ASN A 208 12.24 -15.05 4.12
CA ASN A 208 12.60 -13.68 3.78
C ASN A 208 11.82 -13.04 2.62
N GLN A 209 10.85 -13.74 2.00
CA GLN A 209 9.91 -13.09 1.09
C GLN A 209 9.14 -12.01 1.85
N VAL A 210 9.01 -10.83 1.24
CA VAL A 210 8.16 -9.75 1.78
C VAL A 210 6.75 -9.94 1.26
N ILE A 211 5.79 -9.96 2.19
CA ILE A 211 4.36 -10.00 1.89
C ILE A 211 3.75 -8.67 2.31
N TYR A 212 2.98 -8.07 1.42
CA TYR A 212 2.22 -6.85 1.65
C TYR A 212 0.76 -7.19 1.98
N PHE A 213 0.23 -6.60 3.04
CA PHE A 213 -1.11 -6.85 3.57
C PHE A 213 -2.01 -5.66 3.22
N PRO A 214 -2.99 -5.84 2.32
CA PRO A 214 -4.04 -4.85 2.03
C PRO A 214 -4.88 -4.49 3.26
N SER A 215 -5.52 -3.30 3.24
CA SER A 215 -6.31 -2.75 4.36
C SER A 215 -7.81 -2.56 4.05
#